data_AF-A0A319BVE7-F1
#
_entry.id   AF-A0A319BVE7-F1
#
_cell.length_a   1.000
_cell.length_b   1.000
_cell.length_c   1.000
_cell.angle_alpha   90.00
_cell.angle_beta   90.00
_cell.angle_gamma   90.00
#
_symmetry.space_group_name_H-M   'P 1'
#
loop_
_entity.id
_entity.type
_entity.pdbx_description
1 polymer ?
#
loop_
_entity_poly.entity_id
_entity_poly.type
_entity_poly.pdbx_seq_one_letter_code
_entity_poly.pdbx_strand_id
1 'polypeptide(L)'
;MSSAFDARFPNTKALVNITTTEAPVPSLPKAEIPDILEISASLKRATLQEHPDYNLVATDADVANLVESLENVPADSPPSLFVDLEGVNLSRHGSVSLLQIFALPQKKTHLIDIHTLKGKAFTKSSVTGTTLKDILESPSITKVFFDVRNDSDALYSHFGIKLAGVQDLQLMELATRTFSRRCVNGLARCIENDCPMTAAERRSWKTTKQKGLDLFAPERGGTYEVFNLRPLADEIIQYCIEDVRLLPRLWEKYDRKITLRWRAKIKLEAENRVRESQSSTFNGKGKHMALAPSGWS
;
A
#
# COMPACT_ATOMS: atom_id res chain seq x y z
N MET A 1 -11.50 25.90 95.24
CA MET A 1 -10.34 25.83 96.14
C MET A 1 -10.11 24.38 96.50
N SER A 2 -8.84 23.95 96.53
CA SER A 2 -8.28 22.88 97.36
C SER A 2 -8.82 21.46 97.18
N SER A 3 -7.99 20.53 96.74
CA SER A 3 -7.17 19.63 97.58
C SER A 3 -8.02 18.55 98.27
N ALA A 4 -7.95 17.27 97.91
CA ALA A 4 -6.85 16.30 98.04
C ALA A 4 -7.12 15.32 99.21
N PHE A 5 -6.80 14.04 98.95
CA PHE A 5 -6.68 12.89 99.86
C PHE A 5 -7.95 12.38 100.55
N ASP A 6 -8.15 11.11 100.87
CA ASP A 6 -7.64 9.78 100.49
C ASP A 6 -8.32 8.82 101.50
N ALA A 7 -8.73 7.61 101.09
CA ALA A 7 -8.54 6.38 101.87
C ALA A 7 -9.42 5.20 101.41
N ARG A 8 -8.73 4.22 100.80
CA ARG A 8 -8.66 2.78 101.18
C ARG A 8 -9.84 1.82 100.91
N PHE A 9 -9.59 0.96 99.90
CA PHE A 9 -9.59 -0.54 99.82
C PHE A 9 -10.79 -1.38 100.37
N PRO A 10 -11.04 -2.66 99.96
CA PRO A 10 -10.21 -3.59 99.17
C PRO A 10 -10.90 -4.49 98.08
N ASN A 11 -10.09 -4.88 97.09
CA ASN A 11 -9.86 -6.25 96.55
C ASN A 11 -11.04 -7.19 96.22
N THR A 12 -11.25 -7.54 94.93
CA THR A 12 -10.97 -8.89 94.35
C THR A 12 -11.55 -9.09 92.92
N LYS A 13 -10.68 -9.68 92.07
CA LYS A 13 -10.91 -10.59 90.91
C LYS A 13 -11.52 -10.10 89.57
N ALA A 14 -10.85 -10.61 88.52
CA ALA A 14 -11.22 -10.82 87.12
C ALA A 14 -11.06 -9.64 86.14
N LEU A 15 -9.92 -9.62 85.43
CA LEU A 15 -9.75 -8.90 84.16
C LEU A 15 -9.85 -9.90 83.01
N VAL A 16 -10.84 -9.69 82.15
CA VAL A 16 -10.98 -10.28 80.82
C VAL A 16 -10.17 -9.39 79.87
N ASN A 17 -9.05 -9.88 79.35
CA ASN A 17 -8.33 -9.21 78.28
C ASN A 17 -8.91 -9.65 76.93
N ILE A 18 -9.63 -8.73 76.29
CA ILE A 18 -10.03 -8.82 74.89
C ILE A 18 -8.81 -8.44 74.06
N THR A 19 -8.20 -9.40 73.38
CA THR A 19 -7.10 -9.16 72.44
C THR A 19 -7.69 -8.80 71.07
N THR A 20 -7.53 -7.55 70.67
CA THR A 20 -7.86 -7.06 69.33
C THR A 20 -6.87 -7.67 68.32
N THR A 21 -7.35 -8.54 67.43
CA THR A 21 -6.58 -9.02 66.27
C THR A 21 -6.60 -7.96 65.17
N GLU A 22 -5.45 -7.33 64.90
CA GLU A 22 -5.25 -6.54 63.68
C GLU A 22 -5.17 -7.47 62.46
N ALA A 23 -6.01 -7.21 61.46
CA ALA A 23 -5.96 -7.89 60.17
C ALA A 23 -4.87 -7.24 59.27
N PRO A 24 -4.18 -7.99 58.40
CA PRO A 24 -3.15 -7.44 57.53
C PRO A 24 -3.76 -6.59 56.41
N VAL A 25 -3.18 -5.41 56.16
CA VAL A 25 -3.51 -4.56 55.03
C VAL A 25 -3.07 -5.25 53.72
N PRO A 26 -3.92 -5.37 52.69
CA PRO A 26 -3.52 -5.93 51.40
C PRO A 26 -2.54 -4.99 50.70
N SER A 27 -1.35 -5.49 50.34
CA SER A 27 -0.40 -4.77 49.50
C SER A 27 -0.94 -4.65 48.07
N LEU A 28 -1.02 -3.42 47.56
CA LEU A 28 -1.26 -3.14 46.14
C LEU A 28 -0.21 -3.84 45.26
N PRO A 29 -0.59 -4.43 44.11
CA PRO A 29 0.36 -5.04 43.20
C PRO A 29 1.32 -3.96 42.67
N LYS A 30 2.62 -4.17 42.88
CA LYS A 30 3.66 -3.38 42.22
C LYS A 30 3.52 -3.64 40.72
N ALA A 31 3.17 -2.62 39.95
CA ALA A 31 3.31 -2.67 38.50
C ALA A 31 4.80 -2.89 38.18
N GLU A 32 5.13 -4.04 37.58
CA GLU A 32 6.44 -4.30 37.03
C GLU A 32 6.67 -3.31 35.90
N ILE A 33 7.59 -2.36 36.10
CA ILE A 33 8.09 -1.49 35.03
C ILE A 33 8.97 -2.41 34.17
N PRO A 34 8.65 -2.64 32.89
CA PRO A 34 9.47 -3.50 32.05
C PRO A 34 10.90 -2.93 31.98
N ASP A 35 11.90 -3.81 31.98
CA ASP A 35 13.31 -3.42 31.96
C ASP A 35 13.55 -2.45 30.79
N ILE A 36 14.17 -1.30 31.09
CA ILE A 36 14.51 -0.28 30.10
C ILE A 36 15.32 -0.89 28.95
N LEU A 37 16.12 -1.94 29.20
CA LEU A 37 16.83 -2.69 28.17
C LEU A 37 15.90 -3.49 27.26
N GLU A 38 14.84 -4.08 27.81
CA GLU A 38 13.84 -4.85 27.07
C GLU A 38 12.93 -3.92 26.26
N ILE A 39 12.53 -2.78 26.84
CA ILE A 39 11.84 -1.70 26.12
C ILE A 39 12.76 -1.13 25.03
N SER A 40 14.04 -0.91 25.30
CA SER A 40 15.00 -0.41 24.31
C SER A 40 15.26 -1.44 23.21
N ALA A 41 15.29 -2.73 23.53
CA ALA A 41 15.42 -3.81 22.55
C ALA A 41 14.14 -3.99 21.73
N SER A 42 12.97 -3.81 22.32
CA SER A 42 11.68 -3.80 21.61
C SER A 42 11.50 -2.55 20.77
N LEU A 43 11.91 -1.36 21.24
CA LEU A 43 11.98 -0.15 20.43
C LEU A 43 12.99 -0.35 19.30
N LYS A 44 14.22 -0.82 19.56
CA LYS A 44 15.20 -1.09 18.49
C LYS A 44 14.70 -2.11 17.46
N ARG A 45 13.95 -3.14 17.88
CA ARG A 45 13.26 -4.08 16.97
C ARG A 45 12.14 -3.39 16.18
N ALA A 46 11.38 -2.51 16.81
CA ALA A 46 10.34 -1.70 16.15
C ALA A 46 10.91 -0.58 15.26
N THR A 47 12.16 -0.14 15.49
CA THR A 47 12.79 0.99 14.78
C THR A 47 13.78 0.55 13.68
N LEU A 48 13.77 -0.74 13.29
CA LEU A 48 14.61 -1.26 12.19
C LEU A 48 13.83 -1.99 11.08
N GLN A 49 12.50 -1.98 11.14
CA GLN A 49 11.67 -2.04 9.95
C GLN A 49 11.05 -0.67 9.80
N GLU A 50 11.71 0.22 9.06
CA GLU A 50 11.00 1.35 8.46
C GLU A 50 9.92 0.76 7.56
N HIS A 51 8.73 0.51 8.11
CA HIS A 51 7.58 0.24 7.27
C HIS A 51 7.41 1.51 6.42
N PRO A 52 7.41 1.39 5.09
CA PRO A 52 7.20 2.54 4.23
C PRO A 52 5.91 3.23 4.67
N ASP A 53 5.94 4.57 4.83
CA ASP A 53 4.74 5.32 5.20
C ASP A 53 3.65 5.06 4.15
N TYR A 54 2.56 4.41 4.58
CA TYR A 54 1.43 4.08 3.73
C TYR A 54 0.12 4.48 4.41
N ASN A 55 -0.90 4.75 3.60
CA ASN A 55 -2.26 5.02 4.05
C ASN A 55 -3.18 3.88 3.58
N LEU A 56 -3.77 3.13 4.51
CA LEU A 56 -4.85 2.22 4.17
C LEU A 56 -6.16 3.01 4.02
N VAL A 57 -6.81 2.93 2.87
CA VAL A 57 -8.07 3.61 2.57
C VAL A 57 -9.17 2.56 2.52
N ALA A 58 -9.96 2.46 3.61
CA ALA A 58 -10.94 1.39 3.80
C ALA A 58 -12.35 1.89 4.16
N THR A 59 -12.52 3.18 4.42
CA THR A 59 -13.82 3.79 4.73
C THR A 59 -14.19 4.91 3.76
N ASP A 60 -15.47 5.28 3.72
CA ASP A 60 -15.96 6.41 2.91
C ASP A 60 -15.27 7.75 3.30
N ALA A 61 -14.88 7.92 4.57
CA ALA A 61 -14.14 9.09 5.02
C ALA A 61 -12.70 9.07 4.50
N ASP A 62 -12.03 7.92 4.52
CA ASP A 62 -10.68 7.78 3.98
C ASP A 62 -10.64 8.07 2.49
N VAL A 63 -11.66 7.63 1.74
CA VAL A 63 -11.76 7.90 0.30
C VAL A 63 -11.89 9.40 0.04
N ALA A 64 -12.75 10.10 0.78
CA ALA A 64 -12.91 11.55 0.64
C ALA A 64 -11.59 12.29 0.92
N ASN A 65 -10.89 11.91 1.99
CA ASN A 65 -9.60 12.48 2.37
C ASN A 65 -8.50 12.17 1.34
N LEU A 66 -8.49 10.96 0.79
CA LEU A 66 -7.58 10.58 -0.29
C LEU A 66 -7.80 11.47 -1.51
N VAL A 67 -9.04 11.60 -1.97
CA VAL A 67 -9.36 12.37 -3.17
C VAL A 67 -8.93 13.83 -2.99
N GLU A 68 -9.25 14.45 -1.86
CA GLU A 68 -8.80 15.81 -1.53
C GLU A 68 -7.26 15.93 -1.55
N SER A 69 -6.56 14.92 -1.03
CA SER A 69 -5.09 14.88 -1.06
C SER A 69 -4.54 14.80 -2.49
N LEU A 70 -5.18 14.01 -3.37
CA LEU A 70 -4.76 13.83 -4.75
C LEU A 70 -5.14 15.02 -5.66
N GLU A 71 -6.20 15.77 -5.37
CA GLU A 71 -6.54 17.00 -6.10
C GLU A 71 -5.43 18.05 -6.01
N ASN A 72 -4.69 18.04 -4.91
CA ASN A 72 -3.64 19.01 -4.63
C ASN A 72 -2.26 18.59 -5.18
N VAL A 73 -2.13 17.41 -5.80
CA VAL A 73 -0.85 17.01 -6.39
C VAL A 73 -0.64 17.69 -7.75
N PRO A 74 0.56 18.22 -8.04
CA PRO A 74 0.85 18.81 -9.35
C PRO A 74 0.61 17.81 -10.48
N ALA A 75 -0.11 18.24 -11.52
CA ALA A 75 -0.35 17.41 -12.72
C ALA A 75 0.87 17.34 -13.67
N ASP A 76 1.92 18.10 -13.37
CA ASP A 76 3.07 18.37 -14.25
C ASP A 76 4.09 17.23 -14.34
N SER A 77 5.28 17.55 -14.87
CA SER A 77 6.42 16.63 -15.00
C SER A 77 7.42 16.86 -13.86
N PRO A 78 7.79 15.83 -13.08
CA PRO A 78 7.42 14.42 -13.24
C PRO A 78 5.95 14.15 -12.85
N PRO A 79 5.30 13.14 -13.47
CA PRO A 79 3.96 12.71 -13.06
C PRO A 79 3.88 12.43 -11.57
N SER A 80 2.78 12.83 -10.94
CA SER A 80 2.60 12.66 -9.50
C SER A 80 2.07 11.29 -9.08
N LEU A 81 1.34 10.59 -9.96
CA LEU A 81 0.58 9.39 -9.60
C LEU A 81 1.16 8.16 -10.29
N PHE A 82 1.59 7.17 -9.49
CA PHE A 82 2.02 5.86 -9.96
C PHE A 82 1.06 4.82 -9.40
N VAL A 83 0.46 4.05 -10.29
CA VAL A 83 -0.74 3.26 -10.00
C VAL A 83 -0.52 1.81 -10.41
N ASP A 84 -1.03 0.91 -9.57
CA ASP A 84 -1.11 -0.51 -9.85
C ASP A 84 -2.43 -1.05 -9.25
N LEU A 85 -2.82 -2.27 -9.64
CA LEU A 85 -3.94 -2.97 -9.03
C LEU A 85 -3.56 -4.41 -8.69
N GLU A 86 -4.20 -4.96 -7.66
CA GLU A 86 -4.11 -6.38 -7.32
C GLU A 86 -5.49 -6.99 -7.13
N GLY A 87 -5.61 -8.29 -7.44
CA GLY A 87 -6.84 -9.03 -7.19
C GLY A 87 -6.86 -10.45 -7.73
N VAL A 88 -8.00 -11.12 -7.56
CA VAL A 88 -8.17 -12.51 -7.98
C VAL A 88 -8.33 -12.57 -9.49
N ASN A 89 -7.34 -13.15 -10.19
CA ASN A 89 -7.33 -13.24 -11.65
C ASN A 89 -7.60 -11.89 -12.36
N LEU A 90 -6.92 -10.82 -11.90
CA LEU A 90 -7.13 -9.42 -12.27
C LEU A 90 -7.41 -9.23 -13.78
N SER A 91 -8.69 -9.01 -14.09
CA SER A 91 -9.26 -8.81 -15.42
C SER A 91 -10.78 -8.66 -15.28
N ARG A 92 -11.50 -8.49 -16.39
CA ARG A 92 -12.98 -8.58 -16.45
C ARG A 92 -13.57 -9.89 -15.93
N HIS A 93 -12.78 -10.97 -15.92
CA HIS A 93 -13.21 -12.30 -15.48
C HIS A 93 -12.79 -12.63 -14.05
N GLY A 94 -12.08 -11.71 -13.39
CA GLY A 94 -11.65 -11.82 -12.01
C GLY A 94 -12.28 -10.75 -11.14
N SER A 95 -11.51 -10.22 -10.19
CA SER A 95 -11.91 -9.10 -9.33
C SER A 95 -10.75 -8.16 -9.08
N VAL A 96 -11.06 -6.91 -8.72
CA VAL A 96 -10.10 -5.97 -8.12
C VAL A 96 -10.24 -6.02 -6.61
N SER A 97 -9.15 -6.24 -5.91
CA SER A 97 -9.11 -6.35 -4.45
C SER A 97 -8.45 -5.13 -3.83
N LEU A 98 -7.39 -4.63 -4.46
CA LEU A 98 -6.61 -3.48 -4.02
C LEU A 98 -6.29 -2.59 -5.23
N LEU A 99 -6.21 -1.29 -4.97
CA LEU A 99 -5.64 -0.30 -5.89
C LEU A 99 -4.55 0.45 -5.13
N GLN A 100 -3.35 0.50 -5.70
CA GLN A 100 -2.21 1.21 -5.12
C GLN A 100 -2.02 2.54 -5.83
N ILE A 101 -1.86 3.63 -5.08
CA ILE A 101 -1.44 4.93 -5.62
C ILE A 101 -0.25 5.43 -4.84
N PHE A 102 0.92 5.46 -5.46
CA PHE A 102 2.05 6.21 -4.93
C PHE A 102 1.98 7.66 -5.41
N ALA A 103 1.78 8.58 -4.45
CA ALA A 103 1.77 10.02 -4.67
C ALA A 103 3.19 10.57 -4.48
N LEU A 104 3.90 10.83 -5.59
CA LEU A 104 5.31 11.20 -5.59
C LEU A 104 5.63 12.46 -4.76
N PRO A 105 4.87 13.58 -4.83
CA PRO A 105 5.15 14.76 -4.02
C PRO A 105 5.11 14.49 -2.51
N GLN A 106 4.23 13.58 -2.10
CA GLN A 106 4.05 13.18 -0.70
C GLN A 106 5.00 12.07 -0.28
N LYS A 107 5.59 11.36 -1.25
CA LYS A 107 6.37 10.12 -1.06
C LYS A 107 5.61 9.04 -0.28
N LYS A 108 4.29 8.99 -0.49
CA LYS A 108 3.37 8.13 0.26
C LYS A 108 2.60 7.20 -0.65
N THR A 109 2.43 5.96 -0.22
CA THR A 109 1.57 4.99 -0.91
C THR A 109 0.19 4.97 -0.25
N HIS A 110 -0.86 5.18 -1.02
CA HIS A 110 -2.23 4.93 -0.60
C HIS A 110 -2.65 3.56 -1.11
N LEU A 111 -3.08 2.68 -0.21
CA LEU A 111 -3.58 1.35 -0.51
C LEU A 111 -5.09 1.35 -0.32
N ILE A 112 -5.83 1.36 -1.43
CA ILE A 112 -7.29 1.46 -1.42
C ILE A 112 -7.87 0.05 -1.38
N ASP A 113 -8.67 -0.23 -0.36
CA ASP A 113 -9.37 -1.50 -0.16
C ASP A 113 -10.61 -1.58 -1.06
N ILE A 114 -10.39 -1.89 -2.34
CA ILE A 114 -11.46 -2.05 -3.34
C ILE A 114 -12.38 -3.22 -2.99
N HIS A 115 -11.86 -4.28 -2.36
CA HIS A 115 -12.67 -5.42 -1.94
C HIS A 115 -13.79 -5.00 -0.96
N THR A 116 -13.43 -4.21 0.06
CA THR A 116 -14.38 -3.73 1.07
C THR A 116 -15.26 -2.59 0.54
N LEU A 117 -14.66 -1.60 -0.11
CA LEU A 117 -15.35 -0.39 -0.57
C LEU A 117 -16.18 -0.60 -1.84
N LYS A 118 -15.79 -1.56 -2.69
CA LYS A 118 -16.40 -1.84 -3.99
C LYS A 118 -16.50 -0.55 -4.82
N GLY A 119 -17.65 -0.32 -5.47
CA GLY A 119 -17.89 0.89 -6.26
C GLY A 119 -17.77 2.20 -5.47
N LYS A 120 -17.96 2.18 -4.13
CA LYS A 120 -17.86 3.40 -3.32
C LYS A 120 -16.46 4.02 -3.34
N ALA A 121 -15.42 3.20 -3.53
CA ALA A 121 -14.05 3.69 -3.69
C ALA A 121 -13.91 4.70 -4.84
N PHE A 122 -14.80 4.62 -5.83
CA PHE A 122 -14.76 5.44 -7.04
C PHE A 122 -15.86 6.50 -7.10
N THR A 123 -16.95 6.35 -6.34
CA THR A 123 -18.10 7.27 -6.38
C THR A 123 -18.19 8.20 -5.17
N LYS A 124 -17.44 7.93 -4.10
CA LYS A 124 -17.40 8.82 -2.93
C LYS A 124 -16.60 10.07 -3.28
N SER A 125 -17.22 11.23 -3.11
CA SER A 125 -16.60 12.52 -3.39
C SER A 125 -15.83 13.08 -2.20
N SER A 126 -14.81 13.89 -2.50
CA SER A 126 -14.23 14.85 -1.57
C SER A 126 -15.21 16.00 -1.28
N VAL A 127 -14.78 16.96 -0.44
CA VAL A 127 -15.56 18.17 -0.12
C VAL A 127 -15.79 19.09 -1.33
N THR A 128 -14.93 19.01 -2.35
CA THR A 128 -15.04 19.78 -3.60
C THR A 128 -15.98 19.13 -4.62
N GLY A 129 -16.45 17.90 -4.35
CA GLY A 129 -17.32 17.14 -5.24
C GLY A 129 -16.57 16.20 -6.20
N THR A 130 -15.24 16.27 -6.27
CA THR A 130 -14.42 15.38 -7.10
C THR A 130 -14.41 13.97 -6.52
N THR A 131 -14.35 12.95 -7.38
CA THR A 131 -14.23 11.54 -7.01
C THR A 131 -12.92 10.92 -7.51
N LEU A 132 -12.54 9.75 -6.99
CA LEU A 132 -11.41 9.00 -7.53
C LEU A 132 -11.65 8.59 -9.01
N LYS A 133 -12.91 8.36 -9.41
CA LYS A 133 -13.26 8.13 -10.81
C LYS A 133 -12.88 9.32 -11.68
N ASP A 134 -13.21 10.54 -11.27
CA ASP A 134 -12.88 11.75 -12.04
C ASP A 134 -11.37 11.89 -12.25
N ILE A 135 -10.57 11.57 -11.22
CA ILE A 135 -9.09 11.59 -11.31
C ILE A 135 -8.58 10.54 -12.31
N LEU A 136 -9.10 9.31 -12.25
CA LEU A 136 -8.70 8.22 -13.14
C LEU A 136 -9.14 8.47 -14.61
N GLU A 137 -10.32 9.06 -14.83
CA GLU A 137 -10.85 9.38 -16.15
C GLU A 137 -10.32 10.71 -16.73
N SER A 138 -9.61 11.52 -15.93
CA SER A 138 -9.06 12.80 -16.39
C SER A 138 -7.87 12.63 -17.35
N PRO A 139 -7.91 13.18 -18.58
CA PRO A 139 -6.78 13.17 -19.48
C PRO A 139 -5.68 14.19 -19.10
N SER A 140 -5.99 15.17 -18.24
CA SER A 140 -5.01 16.19 -17.79
C SER A 140 -4.17 15.72 -16.60
N ILE A 141 -4.65 14.71 -15.86
CA ILE A 141 -3.90 14.11 -14.76
C ILE A 141 -3.18 12.87 -15.30
N THR A 142 -1.84 12.90 -15.31
CA THR A 142 -1.04 11.75 -15.76
C THR A 142 -1.01 10.68 -14.68
N LYS A 143 -1.39 9.45 -15.03
CA LYS A 143 -1.22 8.25 -14.21
C LYS A 143 -0.19 7.33 -14.86
N VAL A 144 0.87 7.01 -14.14
CA VAL A 144 1.90 6.08 -14.60
C VAL A 144 1.52 4.68 -14.15
N PHE A 145 1.33 3.78 -15.12
CA PHE A 145 1.14 2.35 -14.89
C PHE A 145 2.34 1.59 -15.45
N PHE A 146 2.64 0.41 -14.91
CA PHE A 146 3.50 -0.54 -15.60
C PHE A 146 2.62 -1.59 -16.27
N ASP A 147 2.49 -1.55 -17.60
CA ASP A 147 1.65 -2.47 -18.36
C ASP A 147 0.14 -2.41 -18.03
N VAL A 148 -0.50 -1.30 -18.42
CA VAL A 148 -1.87 -0.92 -18.01
C VAL A 148 -3.01 -1.85 -18.47
N ARG A 149 -2.71 -2.88 -19.28
CA ARG A 149 -3.74 -3.57 -20.09
C ARG A 149 -4.78 -4.30 -19.22
N ASN A 150 -4.34 -5.09 -18.23
CA ASN A 150 -5.28 -5.81 -17.35
C ASN A 150 -5.90 -4.90 -16.28
N ASP A 151 -5.17 -3.89 -15.82
CA ASP A 151 -5.69 -2.87 -14.90
C ASP A 151 -6.86 -2.11 -15.51
N SER A 152 -6.67 -1.63 -16.75
CA SER A 152 -7.69 -0.89 -17.47
C SER A 152 -8.90 -1.77 -17.81
N ASP A 153 -8.68 -3.03 -18.20
CA ASP A 153 -9.75 -4.00 -18.41
C ASP A 153 -10.59 -4.21 -17.14
N ALA A 154 -9.93 -4.40 -16.00
CA ALA A 154 -10.59 -4.62 -14.72
C ALA A 154 -11.35 -3.36 -14.24
N LEU A 155 -10.72 -2.18 -14.30
CA LEU A 155 -11.34 -0.91 -13.94
C LEU A 155 -12.59 -0.62 -14.78
N TYR A 156 -12.53 -0.86 -16.09
CA TYR A 156 -13.65 -0.63 -16.98
C TYR A 156 -14.77 -1.66 -16.79
N SER A 157 -14.43 -2.95 -16.80
CA SER A 157 -15.43 -4.01 -16.79
C SER A 157 -16.19 -4.11 -15.46
N HIS A 158 -15.53 -3.82 -14.34
CA HIS A 158 -16.15 -3.90 -13.01
C HIS A 158 -16.77 -2.58 -12.54
N PHE A 159 -16.21 -1.44 -12.93
CA PHE A 159 -16.59 -0.13 -12.38
C PHE A 159 -16.94 0.93 -13.44
N GLY A 160 -16.88 0.59 -14.72
CA GLY A 160 -17.19 1.50 -15.82
C GLY A 160 -16.26 2.71 -15.88
N ILE A 161 -15.00 2.55 -15.46
CA ILE A 161 -13.98 3.61 -15.46
C ILE A 161 -13.29 3.65 -16.82
N LYS A 162 -13.49 4.75 -17.55
CA LYS A 162 -12.84 5.06 -18.82
C LYS A 162 -11.48 5.71 -18.56
N LEU A 163 -10.53 4.89 -18.14
CA LEU A 163 -9.17 5.34 -17.78
C LEU A 163 -8.59 6.24 -18.88
N ALA A 164 -8.02 7.38 -18.51
CA ALA A 164 -7.38 8.32 -19.45
C ALA A 164 -6.07 8.86 -18.86
N GLY A 165 -5.29 9.62 -19.63
CA GLY A 165 -4.05 10.24 -19.12
C GLY A 165 -2.98 9.22 -18.70
N VAL A 166 -2.93 8.05 -19.35
CA VAL A 166 -2.00 6.98 -18.99
C VAL A 166 -0.62 7.22 -19.61
N GLN A 167 0.42 7.02 -18.81
CA GLN A 167 1.78 6.80 -19.28
C GLN A 167 2.22 5.38 -18.91
N ASP A 168 2.45 4.54 -19.91
CA ASP A 168 2.84 3.14 -19.69
C ASP A 168 4.36 3.00 -19.60
N LEU A 169 4.85 2.68 -18.40
CA LEU A 169 6.26 2.60 -18.08
C LEU A 169 6.97 1.41 -18.75
N GLN A 170 6.23 0.32 -19.05
CA GLN A 170 6.77 -0.82 -19.80
C GLN A 170 7.09 -0.41 -21.25
N LEU A 171 6.27 0.45 -21.84
CA LEU A 171 6.55 1.02 -23.17
C LEU A 171 7.74 1.98 -23.15
N MET A 172 7.92 2.73 -22.07
CA MET A 172 9.11 3.59 -21.88
C MET A 172 10.40 2.76 -21.81
N GLU A 173 10.41 1.64 -21.08
CA GLU A 173 11.55 0.70 -21.07
C GLU A 173 11.83 0.19 -22.48
N LEU A 174 10.80 -0.29 -23.17
CA LEU A 174 10.91 -0.86 -24.51
C LEU A 174 11.48 0.14 -25.52
N ALA A 175 11.04 1.40 -25.46
CA ALA A 175 11.52 2.45 -26.36
C ALA A 175 12.99 2.81 -26.10
N THR A 176 13.40 2.83 -24.83
CA THR A 176 14.69 3.39 -24.40
C THR A 176 15.82 2.36 -24.24
N ARG A 177 15.51 1.06 -24.24
CA ARG A 177 16.51 -0.01 -24.20
C ARG A 177 17.29 -0.13 -25.51
N THR A 178 18.48 -0.71 -25.45
CA THR A 178 19.42 -0.81 -26.60
C THR A 178 19.53 -2.21 -27.21
N PHE A 179 18.90 -3.21 -26.59
CA PHE A 179 18.87 -4.59 -27.07
C PHE A 179 17.53 -4.90 -27.74
N SER A 180 17.34 -6.17 -28.17
CA SER A 180 16.17 -6.65 -28.91
C SER A 180 14.87 -6.07 -28.37
N ARG A 181 14.04 -5.55 -29.28
CA ARG A 181 12.72 -5.01 -28.97
C ARG A 181 11.58 -6.00 -29.20
N ARG A 182 11.86 -7.29 -29.44
CA ARG A 182 10.82 -8.28 -29.80
C ARG A 182 9.76 -8.51 -28.71
N CYS A 183 10.16 -8.57 -27.45
CA CYS A 183 9.27 -8.87 -26.32
C CYS A 183 9.40 -7.85 -25.19
N VAL A 184 8.31 -7.45 -24.56
CA VAL A 184 8.35 -6.56 -23.39
C VAL A 184 8.98 -7.25 -22.17
N ASN A 185 9.52 -6.44 -21.24
CA ASN A 185 10.01 -6.93 -19.95
C ASN A 185 8.94 -6.80 -18.87
N GLY A 186 8.91 -7.75 -17.93
CA GLY A 186 8.09 -7.63 -16.72
C GLY A 186 8.73 -6.69 -15.70
N LEU A 187 7.91 -6.13 -14.79
CA LEU A 187 8.32 -5.13 -13.81
C LEU A 187 9.54 -5.56 -12.98
N ALA A 188 9.53 -6.80 -12.48
CA ALA A 188 10.64 -7.35 -11.69
C ALA A 188 11.99 -7.23 -12.42
N ARG A 189 12.02 -7.56 -13.72
CA ARG A 189 13.22 -7.49 -14.54
C ARG A 189 13.67 -6.04 -14.76
N CYS A 190 12.73 -5.13 -14.93
CA CYS A 190 13.01 -3.70 -15.05
C CYS A 190 13.58 -3.16 -13.74
N ILE A 191 12.99 -3.46 -12.58
CA ILE A 191 13.51 -3.02 -11.29
C ILE A 191 14.93 -3.56 -11.06
N GLU A 192 15.18 -4.84 -11.31
CA GLU A 192 16.49 -5.46 -11.06
C GLU A 192 17.61 -4.84 -11.88
N ASN A 193 17.36 -4.64 -13.18
CA ASN A 193 18.37 -4.18 -14.13
C ASN A 193 18.48 -2.66 -14.15
N ASP A 194 17.36 -1.97 -13.94
CA ASP A 194 17.28 -0.55 -14.23
C ASP A 194 17.16 0.37 -13.02
N CYS A 195 16.52 -0.05 -11.95
CA CYS A 195 16.28 0.81 -10.80
C CYS A 195 17.61 1.13 -10.08
N PRO A 196 17.97 2.41 -9.91
CA PRO A 196 19.10 2.82 -9.09
C PRO A 196 18.87 2.41 -7.63
N MET A 197 19.65 1.43 -7.16
CA MET A 197 19.60 0.87 -5.81
C MET A 197 20.97 0.36 -5.39
N THR A 198 21.26 0.46 -4.10
CA THR A 198 22.38 -0.23 -3.45
C THR A 198 22.18 -1.75 -3.48
N ALA A 199 23.25 -2.51 -3.27
CA ALA A 199 23.17 -3.98 -3.17
C ALA A 199 22.34 -4.44 -1.95
N ALA A 200 22.23 -3.63 -0.90
CA ALA A 200 21.40 -3.90 0.26
C ALA A 200 19.91 -3.69 -0.07
N GLU A 201 19.55 -2.53 -0.64
CA GLU A 201 18.18 -2.25 -1.11
C GLU A 201 17.69 -3.34 -2.09
N ARG A 202 18.51 -3.71 -3.08
CA ARG A 202 18.14 -4.76 -4.04
C ARG A 202 17.86 -6.11 -3.36
N ARG A 203 18.68 -6.51 -2.37
CA ARG A 203 18.45 -7.76 -1.62
C ARG A 203 17.18 -7.69 -0.77
N SER A 204 16.93 -6.54 -0.13
CA SER A 204 15.71 -6.31 0.64
C SER A 204 14.46 -6.42 -0.25
N TRP A 205 14.44 -5.66 -1.36
CA TRP A 205 13.35 -5.68 -2.34
C TRP A 205 13.09 -7.10 -2.88
N LYS A 206 14.14 -7.84 -3.26
CA LYS A 206 13.98 -9.24 -3.72
C LYS A 206 13.35 -10.12 -2.65
N THR A 207 13.76 -9.96 -1.40
CA THR A 207 13.23 -10.74 -0.27
C THR A 207 11.75 -10.43 -0.03
N THR A 208 11.37 -9.15 0.00
CA THR A 208 9.97 -8.72 0.14
C THR A 208 9.11 -9.22 -1.00
N LYS A 209 9.58 -9.05 -2.25
CA LYS A 209 8.86 -9.53 -3.43
C LYS A 209 8.65 -11.04 -3.38
N GLN A 210 9.67 -11.78 -2.94
CA GLN A 210 9.62 -13.22 -2.81
C GLN A 210 8.56 -13.65 -1.79
N LYS A 211 8.56 -13.05 -0.59
CA LYS A 211 7.56 -13.34 0.43
C LYS A 211 6.12 -13.10 -0.06
N GLY A 212 5.88 -11.99 -0.76
CA GLY A 212 4.56 -11.71 -1.34
C GLY A 212 4.15 -12.75 -2.39
N LEU A 213 5.06 -13.06 -3.33
CA LEU A 213 4.82 -14.06 -4.37
C LEU A 213 4.51 -15.45 -3.80
N ASP A 214 5.19 -15.88 -2.75
CA ASP A 214 4.93 -17.18 -2.10
C ASP A 214 3.51 -17.26 -1.50
N LEU A 215 2.87 -16.12 -1.19
CA LEU A 215 1.51 -16.08 -0.66
C LEU A 215 0.44 -16.11 -1.76
N PHE A 216 0.63 -15.39 -2.88
CA PHE A 216 -0.43 -15.25 -3.88
C PHE A 216 -0.25 -16.06 -5.17
N ALA A 217 0.98 -16.45 -5.51
CA ALA A 217 1.26 -17.08 -6.81
C ALA A 217 0.98 -18.61 -6.78
N PRO A 218 0.03 -19.12 -7.59
CA PRO A 218 -0.35 -20.54 -7.56
C PRO A 218 0.80 -21.51 -7.85
N GLU A 219 1.71 -21.15 -8.76
CA GLU A 219 2.89 -21.94 -9.09
C GLU A 219 3.91 -22.05 -7.94
N ARG A 220 3.70 -21.28 -6.87
CA ARG A 220 4.53 -21.25 -5.66
C ARG A 220 3.80 -21.81 -4.43
N GLY A 221 2.60 -22.35 -4.62
CA GLY A 221 1.73 -22.84 -3.54
C GLY A 221 0.86 -21.76 -2.89
N GLY A 222 0.89 -20.54 -3.42
CA GLY A 222 0.03 -19.43 -3.01
C GLY A 222 -1.34 -19.45 -3.69
N THR A 223 -2.16 -18.45 -3.40
CA THR A 223 -3.50 -18.30 -3.98
C THR A 223 -3.89 -16.83 -4.07
N TYR A 224 -4.48 -16.39 -5.18
CA TYR A 224 -4.80 -14.96 -5.36
C TYR A 224 -5.83 -14.44 -4.34
N GLU A 225 -6.58 -15.34 -3.70
CA GLU A 225 -7.56 -15.06 -2.66
C GLU A 225 -6.96 -14.37 -1.44
N VAL A 226 -5.63 -14.45 -1.23
CA VAL A 226 -4.95 -13.71 -0.16
C VAL A 226 -5.17 -12.19 -0.25
N PHE A 227 -5.39 -11.65 -1.46
CA PHE A 227 -5.72 -10.23 -1.64
C PHE A 227 -7.10 -9.84 -1.10
N ASN A 228 -8.00 -10.81 -0.88
CA ASN A 228 -9.32 -10.59 -0.30
C ASN A 228 -9.37 -10.82 1.22
N LEU A 229 -8.33 -11.38 1.83
CA LEU A 229 -8.31 -11.63 3.27
C LEU A 229 -8.19 -10.32 4.07
N ARG A 230 -8.93 -10.21 5.17
CA ARG A 230 -8.89 -9.04 6.08
C ARG A 230 -8.71 -9.51 7.53
N PRO A 231 -7.80 -8.87 8.32
CA PRO A 231 -6.85 -7.84 7.87
C PRO A 231 -5.87 -8.39 6.81
N LEU A 232 -5.34 -7.51 5.96
CA LEU A 232 -4.33 -7.89 4.97
C LEU A 232 -3.08 -8.38 5.70
N ALA A 233 -2.44 -9.43 5.18
CA ALA A 233 -1.12 -9.84 5.66
C ALA A 233 -0.07 -8.76 5.38
N ASP A 234 0.85 -8.54 6.31
CA ASP A 234 1.89 -7.52 6.19
C ASP A 234 2.76 -7.74 4.94
N GLU A 235 3.05 -8.98 4.59
CA GLU A 235 3.79 -9.33 3.38
C GLU A 235 3.07 -8.89 2.09
N ILE A 236 1.74 -8.95 2.06
CA ILE A 236 0.93 -8.49 0.93
C ILE A 236 0.93 -6.96 0.87
N ILE A 237 0.81 -6.28 2.01
CA ILE A 237 0.91 -4.82 2.09
C ILE A 237 2.28 -4.36 1.57
N GLN A 238 3.36 -4.97 2.06
CA GLN A 238 4.73 -4.60 1.66
C GLN A 238 4.98 -4.89 0.18
N TYR A 239 4.47 -6.01 -0.34
CA TYR A 239 4.53 -6.30 -1.77
C TYR A 239 3.85 -5.21 -2.60
N CYS A 240 2.60 -4.84 -2.25
CA CYS A 240 1.83 -3.81 -2.95
C CYS A 240 2.53 -2.45 -2.93
N ILE A 241 3.15 -2.08 -1.80
CA ILE A 241 3.88 -0.81 -1.68
C ILE A 241 5.10 -0.80 -2.62
N GLU A 242 5.89 -1.87 -2.62
CA GLU A 242 7.14 -1.92 -3.40
C GLU A 242 6.91 -1.98 -4.91
N ASP A 243 5.76 -2.48 -5.37
CA ASP A 243 5.41 -2.53 -6.80
C ASP A 243 5.12 -1.13 -7.39
N VAL A 244 4.68 -0.15 -6.59
CA VAL A 244 4.50 1.25 -7.05
C VAL A 244 5.62 2.21 -6.61
N ARG A 245 6.23 2.00 -5.43
CA ARG A 245 7.18 2.96 -4.82
C ARG A 245 8.46 3.17 -5.64
N LEU A 246 8.89 2.15 -6.39
CA LEU A 246 10.10 2.22 -7.22
C LEU A 246 9.85 2.71 -8.65
N LEU A 247 8.59 2.83 -9.08
CA LEU A 247 8.23 3.28 -10.43
C LEU A 247 8.72 4.69 -10.76
N PRO A 248 8.72 5.68 -9.84
CA PRO A 248 9.30 7.00 -10.12
C PRO A 248 10.78 6.95 -10.52
N ARG A 249 11.58 6.07 -9.88
CA ARG A 249 13.01 5.93 -10.18
C ARG A 249 13.23 5.35 -11.58
N LEU A 250 12.39 4.37 -11.97
CA LEU A 250 12.40 3.82 -13.32
C LEU A 250 11.95 4.86 -14.35
N TRP A 251 10.87 5.59 -14.06
CA TRP A 251 10.36 6.66 -14.91
C TRP A 251 11.44 7.70 -15.18
N GLU A 252 12.12 8.20 -14.14
CA GLU A 252 13.18 9.20 -14.29
C GLU A 252 14.36 8.68 -15.14
N LYS A 253 14.69 7.39 -15.02
CA LYS A 253 15.75 6.77 -15.82
C LYS A 253 15.37 6.66 -17.30
N TYR A 254 14.14 6.26 -17.60
CA TYR A 254 13.67 6.11 -18.98
C TYR A 254 13.38 7.47 -19.62
N ASP A 255 12.76 8.40 -18.90
CA ASP A 255 12.43 9.73 -19.39
C ASP A 255 13.68 10.51 -19.81
N ARG A 256 14.80 10.38 -19.07
CA ARG A 256 16.09 10.97 -19.46
C ARG A 256 16.63 10.54 -20.83
N LYS A 257 16.14 9.42 -21.38
CA LYS A 257 16.57 8.86 -22.67
C LYS A 257 15.53 9.01 -23.78
N ILE A 258 14.30 9.41 -23.44
CA ILE A 258 13.20 9.40 -24.38
C ILE A 258 13.32 10.57 -25.36
N THR A 259 13.17 10.30 -26.65
CA THR A 259 13.08 11.37 -27.66
C THR A 259 11.64 11.82 -27.82
N LEU A 260 11.41 13.03 -28.35
CA LEU A 260 10.05 13.52 -28.64
C LEU A 260 9.23 12.55 -29.52
N ARG A 261 9.88 11.94 -30.53
CA ARG A 261 9.26 10.94 -31.39
C ARG A 261 8.82 9.71 -30.61
N TRP A 262 9.67 9.20 -29.72
CA TRP A 262 9.31 8.07 -28.88
C TRP A 262 8.23 8.43 -27.86
N ARG A 263 8.25 9.65 -27.32
CA ARG A 263 7.21 10.15 -26.41
C ARG A 263 5.83 10.15 -27.08
N ALA A 264 5.74 10.61 -28.33
CA ALA A 264 4.51 10.56 -29.11
C ALA A 264 4.06 9.12 -29.40
N LYS A 265 4.99 8.23 -29.79
CA LYS A 265 4.67 6.80 -30.02
C LYS A 265 4.17 6.10 -28.75
N ILE A 266 4.82 6.33 -27.62
CA ILE A 266 4.44 5.75 -26.32
C ILE A 266 3.07 6.24 -25.89
N LYS A 267 2.80 7.55 -26.02
CA LYS A 267 1.48 8.10 -25.69
C LYS A 267 0.38 7.45 -26.53
N LEU A 268 0.55 7.40 -27.85
CA LEU A 268 -0.42 6.78 -28.76
C LEU A 268 -0.64 5.30 -28.42
N GLU A 269 0.43 4.56 -28.15
CA GLU A 269 0.32 3.14 -27.84
C GLU A 269 -0.30 2.87 -26.46
N ALA A 270 -0.05 3.72 -25.45
CA ALA A 270 -0.74 3.64 -24.17
C ALA A 270 -2.25 3.89 -24.33
N GLU A 271 -2.65 4.87 -25.15
CA GLU A 271 -4.05 5.12 -25.50
C GLU A 271 -4.68 3.94 -26.25
N ASN A 272 -3.93 3.27 -27.15
CA ASN A 272 -4.38 2.05 -27.82
C ASN A 272 -4.55 0.90 -26.83
N ARG A 273 -3.58 0.65 -25.95
CA ARG A 273 -3.66 -0.38 -24.91
C ARG A 273 -4.92 -0.23 -24.05
N VAL A 274 -5.21 0.98 -23.59
CA VAL A 274 -6.43 1.31 -22.83
C VAL A 274 -7.70 1.07 -23.66
N ARG A 275 -7.72 1.51 -24.91
CA ARG A 275 -8.90 1.33 -25.78
C ARG A 275 -9.17 -0.15 -26.07
N GLU A 276 -8.12 -0.90 -26.38
CA GLU A 276 -8.19 -2.33 -26.67
C GLU A 276 -8.61 -3.11 -25.44
N SER A 277 -8.04 -2.81 -24.26
CA SER A 277 -8.39 -3.48 -23.01
C SER A 277 -9.85 -3.28 -22.59
N GLN A 278 -10.47 -2.17 -22.97
CA GLN A 278 -11.87 -1.88 -22.69
C GLN A 278 -12.84 -2.44 -23.76
N SER A 279 -12.33 -3.02 -24.85
CA SER A 279 -13.16 -3.62 -25.90
C SER A 279 -13.75 -4.96 -25.44
N SER A 280 -14.90 -5.36 -25.99
CA SER A 280 -15.52 -6.66 -25.68
C SER A 280 -14.67 -7.87 -26.09
N THR A 281 -13.74 -7.70 -27.03
CA THR A 281 -12.88 -8.75 -27.59
C THR A 281 -11.51 -8.87 -26.93
N PHE A 282 -11.20 -8.04 -25.93
CA PHE A 282 -9.91 -8.08 -25.25
C PHE A 282 -9.62 -9.45 -24.63
N ASN A 283 -8.39 -9.94 -24.85
CA ASN A 283 -7.86 -11.09 -24.15
C ASN A 283 -6.52 -10.72 -23.50
N GLY A 284 -6.55 -10.52 -22.18
CA GLY A 284 -5.40 -10.18 -21.35
C GLY A 284 -4.47 -11.35 -21.00
N LYS A 285 -4.69 -12.54 -21.56
CA LYS A 285 -3.93 -13.77 -21.26
C LYS A 285 -3.32 -14.40 -22.51
N GLY A 286 -2.03 -14.70 -22.46
CA GLY A 286 -1.35 -15.46 -23.51
C GLY A 286 -0.02 -14.87 -23.95
N LYS A 287 0.67 -15.56 -24.87
CA LYS A 287 2.01 -15.18 -25.34
C LYS A 287 2.02 -13.85 -26.11
N HIS A 288 0.90 -13.46 -26.72
CA HIS A 288 0.79 -12.19 -27.44
C HIS A 288 0.97 -10.97 -26.51
N MET A 289 0.62 -11.10 -25.23
CA MET A 289 0.80 -10.04 -24.24
C MET A 289 2.28 -9.70 -23.99
N ALA A 290 3.18 -10.65 -24.26
CA ALA A 290 4.62 -10.48 -24.13
C ALA A 290 5.28 -9.87 -25.37
N LEU A 291 4.58 -9.72 -26.50
CA LEU A 291 5.13 -9.16 -27.73
C LEU A 291 5.15 -7.63 -27.65
N ALA A 292 6.14 -7.03 -28.31
CA ALA A 292 6.16 -5.59 -28.49
C ALA A 292 5.06 -5.11 -29.44
N PRO A 293 4.65 -3.84 -29.33
CA PRO A 293 3.76 -3.21 -30.30
C PRO A 293 4.27 -3.33 -31.72
N SER A 294 3.35 -3.42 -32.68
CA SER A 294 3.70 -3.53 -34.11
C SER A 294 4.57 -2.34 -34.55
N GLY A 295 5.67 -2.62 -35.25
CA GLY A 295 6.60 -1.59 -35.74
C GLY A 295 7.51 -0.96 -34.66
N TRP A 296 7.68 -1.63 -33.51
CA TRP A 296 8.65 -1.24 -32.47
C TRP A 296 9.83 -2.19 -32.34
N SER A 297 9.75 -3.37 -32.93
CA SER A 297 10.80 -4.40 -32.94
C SER A 297 11.95 -4.07 -33.88
#